data_AF-A0A2A4V789-F1
#
_entry.id   AF-A0A2A4V789-F1
#
_cell.length_a   1.000
_cell.length_b   1.000
_cell.length_c   1.000
_cell.angle_alpha   90.00
_cell.angle_beta   90.00
_cell.angle_gamma   90.00
#
_symmetry.space_group_name_H-M   'P 1'
#
loop_
_entity.id
_entity.type
_entity.pdbx_description
1 polymer ?
#
loop_
_entity_poly.entity_id
_entity_poly.type
_entity_poly.pdbx_seq_one_letter_code
_entity_poly.pdbx_strand_id
1 'polypeptide(L)'
;MTALTLLFLIKIFVTLIMVAAPLLLLSKERLESAMAIEAKSTSFFRLYGVAILALLFGYTGGAWQVSQNVFPIGVIIMGIVSNGGATLVLIKTGTASRSKFLTVFFGSITICLFLVLAFQDAAMSKLF
;
A
#
# COMPACT_ATOMS: atom_id res chain seq x y z
N MET A 1 12.67 -16.15 5.43
CA MET A 1 11.76 -15.09 4.89
C MET A 1 11.27 -15.56 3.53
N THR A 2 9.97 -15.49 3.25
CA THR A 2 9.42 -15.88 1.94
C THR A 2 9.34 -14.66 1.01
N ALA A 3 9.13 -14.90 -0.29
CA ALA A 3 8.91 -13.82 -1.25
C ALA A 3 7.68 -12.97 -0.88
N LEU A 4 6.60 -13.62 -0.42
CA LEU A 4 5.39 -12.94 0.01
C LEU A 4 5.60 -12.07 1.26
N THR A 5 6.34 -12.57 2.26
CA THR A 5 6.69 -11.77 3.44
C THR A 5 7.49 -10.54 3.05
N LEU A 6 8.48 -10.68 2.16
CA LEU A 6 9.29 -9.56 1.69
C LEU A 6 8.44 -8.52 0.96
N LEU A 7 7.52 -8.96 0.09
CA LEU A 7 6.59 -8.08 -0.61
C LEU A 7 5.73 -7.26 0.36
N PHE A 8 5.17 -7.91 1.39
CA PHE A 8 4.40 -7.22 2.44
C PHE A 8 5.25 -6.21 3.21
N LEU A 9 6.48 -6.55 3.59
CA LEU A 9 7.36 -5.63 4.31
C LEU A 9 7.71 -4.39 3.46
N ILE A 10 8.08 -4.58 2.18
CA ILE A 10 8.33 -3.48 1.25
C ILE A 10 7.10 -2.58 1.16
N LYS A 11 5.91 -3.18 0.99
CA LYS A 11 4.65 -2.45 0.93
C LYS A 11 4.40 -1.64 2.20
N ILE A 12 4.62 -2.24 3.37
CA ILE A 12 4.43 -1.60 4.67
C ILE A 12 5.36 -0.40 4.80
N PHE A 13 6.67 -0.59 4.67
CA PHE A 13 7.66 0.46 4.93
C PHE A 13 7.52 1.64 3.97
N VAL A 14 7.41 1.37 2.67
CA VAL A 14 7.31 2.44 1.66
C VAL A 14 6.00 3.20 1.85
N THR A 15 4.87 2.53 2.08
CA THR A 15 3.58 3.21 2.27
C THR A 15 3.52 3.97 3.59
N LEU A 16 4.14 3.43 4.66
CA LEU A 16 4.24 4.11 5.93
C LEU A 16 5.00 5.43 5.78
N ILE A 17 6.19 5.40 5.19
CA ILE A 17 7.06 6.56 5.10
C ILE A 17 6.54 7.58 4.06
N MET A 18 6.04 7.11 2.92
CA MET A 18 5.70 7.98 1.80
C MET A 18 4.24 8.43 1.80
N VAL A 19 3.38 7.81 2.60
CA VAL A 19 1.93 8.07 2.56
C VAL A 19 1.36 8.28 3.95
N ALA A 20 1.37 7.25 4.81
CA ALA A 20 0.67 7.31 6.09
C ALA A 20 1.32 8.31 7.06
N ALA A 21 2.64 8.27 7.26
CA ALA A 21 3.34 9.19 8.15
C ALA A 21 3.22 10.65 7.69
N PRO A 22 3.39 11.00 6.39
CA PRO A 22 3.10 12.35 5.90
C PRO A 22 1.68 12.80 6.23
N LEU A 23 0.68 11.97 5.93
CA LEU A 23 -0.73 12.26 6.19
C LEU A 23 -1.05 12.41 7.68
N LEU A 24 -0.32 11.77 8.58
CA LEU A 24 -0.53 11.83 10.03
C LEU A 24 0.27 12.93 10.73
N LEU A 25 1.44 13.30 10.20
CA LEU A 25 2.40 14.14 10.92
C LEU A 25 2.63 15.51 10.29
N LEU A 26 2.56 15.66 8.96
CA LEU A 26 2.84 16.95 8.32
C LEU A 26 1.73 17.97 8.57
N SER A 27 2.07 19.26 8.53
CA SER A 27 1.11 20.35 8.64
C SER A 27 0.16 20.39 7.45
N LYS A 28 -0.96 21.08 7.60
CA LYS A 28 -1.98 21.25 6.57
C LYS A 28 -1.38 21.83 5.29
N GLU A 29 -0.61 22.90 5.43
CA GLU A 29 -0.04 23.68 4.33
C GLU A 29 0.91 22.82 3.49
N ARG A 30 1.71 21.98 4.15
CA ARG A 30 2.61 21.02 3.48
C ARG A 30 1.83 19.96 2.71
N LEU A 31 0.74 19.45 3.28
CA LEU A 31 -0.10 18.44 2.64
C LEU A 31 -0.86 19.01 1.45
N GLU A 32 -1.46 20.19 1.59
CA GLU A 32 -2.15 20.90 0.52
C GLU A 32 -1.21 21.22 -0.63
N SER A 33 -0.01 21.72 -0.34
CA SER A 33 1.02 21.96 -1.35
C SER A 33 1.47 20.68 -2.06
N ALA A 34 1.70 19.60 -1.31
CA ALA A 34 2.16 18.33 -1.90
C ALA A 34 1.07 17.71 -2.80
N MET A 35 -0.18 17.72 -2.34
CA MET A 35 -1.32 17.09 -3.02
C MET A 35 -2.03 17.99 -4.04
N ALA A 36 -1.74 19.30 -4.05
CA ALA A 36 -2.50 20.32 -4.78
C ALA A 36 -4.01 20.20 -4.58
N ILE A 37 -4.40 20.11 -3.32
CA ILE A 37 -5.80 20.22 -2.91
C ILE A 37 -5.90 21.26 -1.82
N GLU A 38 -7.06 21.88 -1.71
CA GLU A 38 -7.42 22.70 -0.56
C GLU A 38 -8.41 21.93 0.31
N ALA A 39 -8.08 21.78 1.59
CA ALA A 39 -8.92 21.13 2.58
C ALA A 39 -9.41 22.19 3.58
N LYS A 40 -10.69 22.13 3.97
CA LYS A 40 -11.18 23.03 5.04
C LYS A 40 -10.51 22.72 6.40
N SER A 41 -10.19 21.46 6.64
CA SER A 41 -9.64 20.96 7.91
C SER A 41 -8.57 19.90 7.69
N THR A 42 -7.63 19.76 8.64
CA THR A 42 -6.64 18.68 8.68
C THR A 42 -7.26 17.31 8.96
N SER A 43 -8.47 17.25 9.51
CA SER A 43 -9.13 16.01 9.90
C SER A 43 -9.26 15.02 8.74
N PHE A 44 -9.50 15.51 7.51
CA PHE A 44 -9.60 14.64 6.33
C PHE A 44 -8.29 13.90 6.06
N PHE A 45 -7.16 14.61 6.07
CA PHE A 45 -5.84 13.99 5.89
C PHE A 45 -5.53 13.00 7.03
N ARG A 46 -5.85 13.35 8.28
CA ARG A 46 -5.59 12.47 9.43
C ARG A 46 -6.41 11.20 9.38
N LEU A 47 -7.72 11.30 9.10
CA LEU A 47 -8.59 10.13 8.98
C LEU A 47 -8.17 9.25 7.81
N TYR A 48 -7.77 9.84 6.67
CA TYR A 48 -7.24 9.07 5.55
C TYR A 48 -5.92 8.38 5.92
N GLY A 49 -5.03 9.07 6.63
CA GLY A 49 -3.80 8.48 7.19
C GLY A 49 -4.06 7.30 8.13
N VAL A 50 -5.07 7.42 9.02
CA VAL A 50 -5.49 6.33 9.92
C VAL A 50 -6.04 5.14 9.13
N ALA A 51 -6.86 5.39 8.10
CA ALA A 51 -7.37 4.33 7.24
C ALA A 51 -6.23 3.57 6.55
N ILE A 52 -5.23 4.28 6.00
CA ILE A 52 -4.05 3.65 5.40
C ILE A 52 -3.25 2.89 6.45
N LEU A 53 -3.05 3.45 7.64
CA LEU A 53 -2.34 2.78 8.73
C LEU A 53 -3.02 1.46 9.12
N ALA A 54 -4.36 1.42 9.19
CA ALA A 54 -5.12 0.20 9.42
C ALA A 54 -4.88 -0.86 8.33
N LEU A 55 -4.77 -0.46 7.05
CA LEU A 55 -4.39 -1.37 5.97
C LEU A 55 -2.98 -1.93 6.18
N LEU A 56 -2.02 -1.11 6.64
CA LEU A 56 -0.66 -1.58 6.95
C LEU A 56 -0.66 -2.61 8.08
N PHE A 57 -1.50 -2.43 9.11
CA PHE A 57 -1.74 -3.47 10.11
C PHE A 57 -2.32 -4.75 9.48
N GLY A 58 -3.24 -4.64 8.52
CA GLY A 58 -3.70 -5.80 7.74
C GLY A 58 -2.57 -6.56 7.05
N TYR A 59 -1.61 -5.86 6.44
CA TYR A 59 -0.40 -6.47 5.87
C TYR A 59 0.51 -7.12 6.92
N THR A 60 0.65 -6.55 8.12
CA THR A 60 1.40 -7.20 9.21
C THR A 60 0.73 -8.50 9.65
N GLY A 61 -0.60 -8.52 9.72
CA GLY A 61 -1.38 -9.74 9.99
C GLY A 61 -1.19 -10.79 8.89
N GLY A 62 -1.13 -10.37 7.62
CA GLY A 62 -0.80 -11.26 6.50
C GLY A 62 0.61 -11.83 6.60
N ALA A 63 1.61 -11.02 6.98
CA ALA A 63 2.98 -11.49 7.19
C ALA A 63 3.06 -12.51 8.34
N TRP A 64 2.26 -12.31 9.40
CA TRP A 64 2.12 -13.27 10.48
C TRP A 64 1.46 -14.57 10.02
N GLN A 65 0.38 -14.52 9.24
CA GLN A 65 -0.23 -15.72 8.65
C GLN A 65 0.78 -16.53 7.81
N VAL A 66 1.60 -15.84 7.00
CA VAL A 66 2.66 -16.50 6.22
C VAL A 66 3.68 -17.20 7.11
N SER A 67 4.04 -16.63 8.27
CA SER A 67 4.97 -17.26 9.21
C SER A 67 4.41 -18.54 9.85
N GLN A 68 3.08 -18.67 9.87
CA GLN A 68 2.35 -19.87 10.29
C GLN A 68 2.08 -20.84 9.13
N ASN A 69 2.70 -20.63 7.96
CA ASN A 69 2.44 -21.37 6.72
C ASN A 69 0.97 -21.29 6.23
N VAL A 70 0.26 -20.22 6.60
CA VAL A 70 -1.10 -19.95 6.15
C VAL A 70 -1.07 -18.96 5.00
N PHE A 71 -1.68 -19.31 3.86
CA PHE A 71 -1.76 -18.41 2.71
C PHE A 71 -2.78 -17.28 2.96
N PRO A 72 -2.36 -16.00 2.99
CA PRO A 72 -3.17 -14.89 3.48
C PRO A 72 -4.09 -14.30 2.39
N ILE A 73 -5.00 -15.12 1.85
CA ILE A 73 -5.82 -14.74 0.67
C ILE A 73 -6.59 -13.43 0.86
N GLY A 74 -7.16 -13.21 2.05
CA GLY A 74 -7.91 -11.98 2.35
C GLY A 74 -7.03 -10.72 2.30
N VAL A 75 -5.79 -10.80 2.78
CA VAL A 75 -4.82 -9.69 2.74
C VAL A 75 -4.35 -9.44 1.32
N ILE A 76 -4.18 -10.49 0.51
CA ILE A 76 -3.80 -10.36 -0.90
C ILE A 76 -4.91 -9.66 -1.69
N ILE A 77 -6.17 -10.09 -1.54
CA ILE A 77 -7.32 -9.47 -2.22
C ILE A 77 -7.46 -8.00 -1.79
N MET A 78 -7.39 -7.72 -0.48
CA MET A 78 -7.38 -6.34 0.03
C MET A 78 -6.24 -5.52 -0.59
N GLY A 79 -5.07 -6.12 -0.74
CA GLY A 79 -3.92 -5.49 -1.36
C GLY A 79 -4.12 -5.17 -2.85
N ILE A 80 -4.74 -6.07 -3.61
CA ILE A 80 -5.07 -5.84 -5.02
C ILE A 80 -6.08 -4.70 -5.14
N VAL A 81 -7.15 -4.71 -4.34
CA VAL A 81 -8.18 -3.66 -4.37
C VAL A 81 -7.58 -2.30 -4.00
N SER A 82 -6.79 -2.24 -2.92
CA SER A 82 -6.23 -0.98 -2.43
C SER A 82 -5.17 -0.39 -3.38
N ASN A 83 -4.18 -1.18 -3.81
CA ASN A 83 -3.13 -0.68 -4.69
C ASN A 83 -3.62 -0.51 -6.13
N GLY A 84 -4.36 -1.49 -6.65
CA GLY A 84 -4.89 -1.46 -8.01
C GLY A 84 -5.91 -0.35 -8.18
N GLY A 85 -6.81 -0.20 -7.20
CA GLY A 85 -7.75 0.91 -7.14
C GLY A 85 -7.04 2.26 -7.08
N ALA A 86 -6.03 2.42 -6.23
CA ALA A 86 -5.24 3.65 -6.16
C ALA A 86 -4.55 3.97 -7.48
N THR A 87 -3.89 2.99 -8.13
CA THR A 87 -3.25 3.17 -9.44
C THR A 87 -4.26 3.59 -10.50
N LEU A 88 -5.41 2.92 -10.58
CA LEU A 88 -6.46 3.25 -11.55
C LEU A 88 -7.03 4.65 -11.33
N VAL A 89 -7.25 5.06 -10.08
CA VAL A 89 -7.69 6.41 -9.74
C VAL A 89 -6.66 7.44 -10.19
N LEU A 90 -5.38 7.26 -9.84
CA LEU A 90 -4.32 8.21 -10.21
C LEU A 90 -4.16 8.38 -11.72
N ILE A 91 -4.30 7.29 -12.48
CA ILE A 91 -4.29 7.33 -13.96
C ILE A 91 -5.53 8.07 -14.47
N LYS A 92 -6.71 7.69 -14.01
CA LYS A 92 -7.99 8.24 -14.51
C LYS A 92 -8.18 9.72 -14.18
N THR A 93 -7.68 10.19 -13.05
CA THR A 93 -7.75 11.61 -12.65
C THR A 93 -6.62 12.45 -13.26
N GLY A 94 -5.73 11.86 -14.06
CA GLY A 94 -4.57 12.55 -14.65
C GLY A 94 -3.47 12.91 -13.64
N THR A 95 -3.57 12.46 -12.39
CA THR A 95 -2.61 12.77 -11.30
C THR A 95 -1.37 11.86 -11.34
N ALA A 96 -1.37 10.83 -12.18
CA ALA A 96 -0.25 9.91 -12.36
C ALA A 96 1.07 10.62 -12.74
N SER A 97 1.02 11.68 -13.55
CA SER A 97 2.21 12.43 -13.97
C SER A 97 2.88 13.19 -12.83
N ARG A 98 2.10 13.61 -11.82
CA ARG A 98 2.57 14.30 -10.61
C ARG A 98 3.08 13.32 -9.55
N SER A 99 2.47 12.14 -9.50
CA SER A 99 2.73 11.11 -8.49
C SER A 99 3.29 9.83 -9.13
N LYS A 100 4.21 9.98 -10.10
CA LYS A 100 4.75 8.87 -10.90
C LYS A 100 5.26 7.73 -10.05
N PHE A 101 6.08 8.06 -9.04
CA PHE A 101 6.63 7.07 -8.13
C PHE A 101 5.54 6.25 -7.43
N LEU A 102 4.55 6.92 -6.83
CA LEU A 102 3.44 6.23 -6.14
C LEU A 102 2.58 5.42 -7.11
N THR A 103 2.32 5.95 -8.30
CA THR A 103 1.54 5.25 -9.33
C THR A 103 2.23 3.95 -9.76
N VAL A 104 3.53 4.02 -10.05
CA VAL A 104 4.35 2.86 -10.42
C VAL A 104 4.47 1.89 -9.26
N PHE A 105 4.69 2.38 -8.05
CA PHE A 105 4.81 1.56 -6.86
C PHE A 105 3.52 0.79 -6.54
N PHE A 106 2.36 1.45 -6.51
CA PHE A 106 1.09 0.75 -6.31
C PHE A 106 0.78 -0.22 -7.47
N GLY A 107 1.11 0.17 -8.70
CA GLY A 107 0.94 -0.69 -9.87
C GLY A 107 1.78 -1.96 -9.79
N SER A 108 3.06 -1.83 -9.40
CA SER A 108 3.97 -2.97 -9.27
C SER A 108 3.55 -3.90 -8.13
N ILE A 109 3.15 -3.36 -6.96
CA ILE A 109 2.60 -4.17 -5.87
C ILE A 109 1.38 -4.96 -6.35
N THR A 110 0.47 -4.32 -7.10
CA THR A 110 -0.72 -4.98 -7.64
C THR A 110 -0.35 -6.14 -8.56
N ILE A 111 0.59 -5.93 -9.49
CA ILE A 111 1.09 -6.98 -10.39
C ILE A 111 1.72 -8.12 -9.58
N CYS A 112 2.58 -7.81 -8.61
CA CYS A 112 3.20 -8.82 -7.75
C CYS A 112 2.15 -9.63 -6.97
N LEU A 113 1.07 -9.00 -6.49
CA LEU A 113 0.00 -9.71 -5.78
C LEU A 113 -0.79 -10.65 -6.70
N PHE A 114 -1.02 -10.27 -7.96
CA PHE A 114 -1.59 -11.20 -8.96
C PHE A 114 -0.64 -12.37 -9.25
N LEU A 115 0.67 -12.12 -9.34
CA LEU A 115 1.66 -13.20 -9.49
C LEU A 115 1.68 -14.13 -8.27
N VAL A 116 1.54 -13.59 -7.06
CA VAL A 116 1.41 -14.39 -5.83
C VAL A 116 0.18 -15.30 -5.87
N LEU A 117 -0.95 -14.81 -6.40
CA LEU A 117 -2.15 -15.65 -6.58
C LEU A 117 -1.94 -16.78 -7.59
N ALA A 118 -1.22 -16.49 -8.68
CA ALA A 118 -0.92 -17.46 -9.72
C ALA A 118 0.13 -18.50 -9.30
N PHE A 119 1.08 -18.11 -8.44
CA PHE A 119 2.24 -18.91 -8.05
C PHE A 119 2.37 -19.01 -6.52
N GLN A 120 1.34 -19.55 -5.87
CA GLN A 120 1.25 -19.55 -4.40
C GLN A 120 2.40 -20.31 -3.72
N ASP A 121 2.76 -21.49 -4.24
CA ASP A 121 3.82 -22.31 -3.66
C ASP A 121 5.18 -21.59 -3.71
N ALA A 122 5.50 -20.97 -4.84
CA ALA A 122 6.73 -20.18 -5.00
C ALA A 122 6.72 -18.90 -4.13
N ALA A 123 5.56 -18.27 -3.94
CA ALA A 123 5.44 -17.10 -3.08
C ALA A 123 5.63 -17.44 -1.59
N MET A 124 5.23 -18.66 -1.19
CA MET A 124 5.33 -19.19 0.17
C MET A 124 6.67 -19.90 0.45
N SER A 125 7.46 -20.23 -0.57
CA SER A 125 8.78 -20.84 -0.37
C SER A 125 9.77 -19.85 0.24
N LYS A 126 10.71 -20.36 1.04
CA LYS A 126 11.80 -19.55 1.59
C LYS A 126 12.71 -19.08 0.45
N LEU A 127 13.13 -17.82 0.50
CA LEU A 127 14.08 -17.24 -0.45
C LEU A 127 15.52 -17.69 -0.18
N PHE A 128 15.83 -18.04 1.08
CA PHE A 128 17.10 -18.52 1.58
C PHE A 128 16.86 -19.54 2.69
#